data_AF-A0A7H8T7S6-F1
#
_entry.id   AF-A0A7H8T7S6-F1
#
_cell.length_a   1.000
_cell.length_b   1.000
_cell.length_c   1.000
_cell.angle_alpha   90.00
_cell.angle_beta   90.00
_cell.angle_gamma   90.00
#
_symmetry.space_group_name_H-M   'P 1'
#
loop_
_entity.id
_entity.type
_entity.pdbx_description
1 polymer ?
#
loop_
_entity_poly.entity_id
_entity_poly.type
_entity_poly.pdbx_seq_one_letter_code
_entity_poly.pdbx_strand_id
1 'polypeptide(L)'
;MDWIGNALLALVAGSVGSVLLVPYTQRLGEAAKARYAAGRQLYGVLCTYRQELEYQYDRCHSEQHGYPPEFAALEGQEELAEEVLRVLPDLRKRTARQTREDLELLVGPTMLAFAERRMYVSADVRVGATEQGRLEVLLRRVTREPERYCEGHLQRLLSEQNNPHEHNVHYAQARTLLDRMAARVAP
;
A
#
# COMPACT_ATOMS: atom_id res chain seq x y z
N MET A 1 -44.00 -48.78 16.91
CA MET A 1 -43.58 -48.69 15.49
C MET A 1 -43.08 -47.26 15.28
N ASP A 2 -42.02 -46.85 15.99
CA ASP A 2 -41.74 -45.40 16.17
C ASP A 2 -40.36 -44.96 15.67
N TRP A 3 -39.59 -45.89 15.09
CA TRP A 3 -38.23 -45.61 14.61
C TRP A 3 -38.21 -44.87 13.27
N ILE A 4 -39.24 -45.02 12.44
CA ILE A 4 -39.35 -44.35 11.13
C ILE A 4 -39.60 -42.85 11.30
N GLY A 5 -40.42 -42.44 12.28
CA GLY A 5 -40.69 -41.03 12.57
C GLY A 5 -39.45 -40.28 13.10
N ASN A 6 -38.67 -40.93 13.97
CA ASN A 6 -37.43 -40.36 14.50
C ASN A 6 -36.32 -40.27 13.45
N ALA A 7 -36.23 -41.22 12.52
CA ALA A 7 -35.28 -41.17 11.41
C ALA A 7 -35.59 -40.01 10.44
N LEU A 8 -36.86 -39.76 10.13
CA LEU A 8 -37.30 -38.64 9.30
C LEU A 8 -37.05 -37.28 9.95
N LEU A 9 -37.30 -37.14 11.25
CA LEU A 9 -36.98 -35.92 12.00
C LEU A 9 -35.47 -35.66 12.08
N ALA A 10 -34.64 -36.69 12.25
CA ALA A 10 -33.19 -36.54 12.25
C ALA A 10 -32.63 -36.12 10.88
N LEU A 11 -33.22 -36.63 9.79
CA LEU A 11 -32.81 -36.31 8.41
C LEU A 11 -33.21 -34.88 8.02
N VAL A 12 -34.39 -34.43 8.43
CA VAL A 12 -34.87 -33.05 8.23
C VAL A 12 -34.12 -32.06 9.13
N ALA A 13 -33.82 -32.42 10.38
CA ALA A 13 -32.99 -31.59 11.27
C ALA A 13 -31.55 -31.42 10.74
N GLY A 14 -30.98 -32.49 10.17
CA GLY A 14 -29.66 -32.45 9.51
C GLY A 14 -29.62 -31.60 8.24
N SER A 15 -30.70 -31.59 7.44
CA SER A 15 -30.79 -30.84 6.19
C SER A 15 -31.08 -29.33 6.40
N VAL A 16 -31.91 -28.98 7.40
CA VAL A 16 -32.20 -27.57 7.71
C VAL A 16 -30.97 -26.86 8.29
N GLY A 17 -30.17 -27.55 9.12
CA GLY A 17 -28.90 -27.02 9.62
C GLY A 17 -27.87 -26.75 8.51
N SER A 18 -27.83 -27.61 7.47
CA SER A 18 -26.88 -27.45 6.36
C SER A 18 -27.31 -26.37 5.37
N VAL A 19 -28.60 -26.18 5.08
CA VAL A 19 -29.08 -25.08 4.22
C VAL A 19 -28.82 -23.69 4.83
N LEU A 20 -28.84 -23.56 6.16
CA LEU A 20 -28.51 -22.30 6.84
C LEU A 20 -27.00 -22.03 6.95
N LEU A 21 -26.17 -23.09 7.00
CA LEU A 21 -24.71 -22.96 7.06
C LEU A 21 -24.06 -22.70 5.69
N VAL A 22 -24.67 -23.15 4.59
CA VAL A 22 -24.17 -22.90 3.23
C VAL A 22 -23.98 -21.40 2.92
N PRO A 23 -24.96 -20.50 3.12
CA PRO A 23 -24.76 -19.08 2.81
C PRO A 23 -23.74 -18.42 3.75
N TYR A 24 -23.62 -18.88 5.00
CA TYR A 24 -22.64 -18.38 5.95
C TYR A 24 -21.21 -18.78 5.56
N THR A 25 -21.01 -20.05 5.18
CA THR A 25 -19.71 -20.56 4.72
C THR A 25 -19.31 -20.00 3.35
N GLN A 26 -20.26 -19.75 2.46
CA GLN A 26 -20.02 -19.05 1.19
C GLN A 26 -19.53 -17.62 1.41
N ARG A 27 -20.20 -16.84 2.26
CA ARG A 27 -19.76 -15.46 2.60
C ARG A 27 -18.39 -15.43 3.26
N LEU A 28 -18.10 -16.40 4.13
CA LEU A 28 -16.76 -16.55 4.72
C LEU A 28 -15.70 -16.88 3.66
N GLY A 29 -16.03 -17.74 2.70
CA GLY A 29 -15.18 -18.09 1.57
C GLY A 29 -14.92 -16.92 0.63
N GLU A 30 -15.95 -16.13 0.31
CA GLU A 30 -15.83 -14.91 -0.51
C GLU A 30 -14.97 -13.86 0.18
N ALA A 31 -15.19 -13.61 1.48
CA ALA A 31 -14.37 -12.68 2.24
C ALA A 31 -12.91 -13.16 2.36
N ALA A 32 -12.66 -14.46 2.46
CA ALA A 32 -11.31 -15.01 2.47
C ALA A 32 -10.63 -14.87 1.09
N LYS A 33 -11.36 -15.11 -0.01
CA LYS A 33 -10.86 -14.91 -1.37
C LYS A 33 -10.54 -13.45 -1.64
N ALA A 34 -11.42 -12.53 -1.25
CA ALA A 34 -11.19 -11.09 -1.39
C ALA A 34 -9.94 -10.64 -0.61
N ARG A 35 -9.79 -11.08 0.64
CA ARG A 35 -8.58 -10.79 1.45
C ARG A 35 -7.30 -11.33 0.82
N TYR A 36 -7.35 -12.53 0.26
CA TYR A 36 -6.19 -13.13 -0.39
C TYR A 36 -5.84 -12.41 -1.70
N ALA A 37 -6.83 -12.04 -2.50
CA ALA A 37 -6.64 -11.24 -3.70
C ALA A 37 -6.05 -9.85 -3.37
N ALA A 38 -6.58 -9.18 -2.33
CA ALA A 38 -6.06 -7.92 -1.81
C ALA A 38 -4.60 -8.07 -1.32
N GLY A 39 -4.30 -9.12 -0.56
CA GLY A 39 -2.93 -9.40 -0.11
C GLY A 39 -1.95 -9.57 -1.27
N ARG A 40 -2.35 -10.35 -2.28
CA ARG A 40 -1.55 -10.54 -3.51
C ARG A 40 -1.38 -9.25 -4.31
N GLN A 41 -2.43 -8.45 -4.44
CA GLN A 41 -2.36 -7.16 -5.12
C GLN A 41 -1.37 -6.22 -4.41
N LEU A 42 -1.51 -6.07 -3.08
CA LEU A 42 -0.61 -5.24 -2.29
C LEU A 42 0.83 -5.75 -2.36
N TYR A 43 1.04 -7.07 -2.29
CA TYR A 43 2.37 -7.66 -2.45
C TYR A 43 2.99 -7.26 -3.81
N GLY A 44 2.21 -7.34 -4.90
CA GLY A 44 2.64 -6.94 -6.22
C GLY A 44 3.08 -5.47 -6.28
N VAL A 45 2.25 -4.56 -5.78
CA VAL A 45 2.55 -3.11 -5.72
C VAL A 45 3.86 -2.85 -4.96
N LEU A 46 4.01 -3.42 -3.76
CA LEU A 46 5.18 -3.23 -2.91
C LEU A 46 6.46 -3.79 -3.54
N CYS A 47 6.37 -4.97 -4.16
CA CYS A 47 7.53 -5.58 -4.81
C CYS A 47 7.95 -4.83 -6.07
N THR A 48 7.00 -4.38 -6.90
CA THR A 48 7.29 -3.57 -8.09
C THR A 48 7.97 -2.27 -7.69
N TYR A 49 7.41 -1.55 -6.70
CA TYR A 49 8.01 -0.30 -6.24
C TYR A 49 9.41 -0.51 -5.63
N ARG A 50 9.59 -1.58 -4.84
CA ARG A 50 10.91 -1.92 -4.29
C ARG A 50 11.94 -2.19 -5.39
N GLN A 51 11.57 -2.97 -6.40
CA GLN A 51 12.46 -3.30 -7.52
C GLN A 51 12.84 -2.06 -8.32
N GLU A 52 11.88 -1.17 -8.56
CA GLU A 52 12.14 0.10 -9.26
C GLU A 52 13.09 0.98 -8.44
N LEU A 53 12.86 1.10 -7.14
CA LEU A 53 13.74 1.86 -6.24
C LEU A 53 15.16 1.28 -6.17
N GLU A 54 15.28 -0.05 -6.08
CA GLU A 54 16.57 -0.76 -6.10
C GLU A 54 17.31 -0.54 -7.43
N TYR A 55 16.61 -0.70 -8.55
CA TYR A 55 17.16 -0.50 -9.89
C TYR A 55 17.70 0.92 -10.06
N GLN A 56 16.90 1.93 -9.70
CA GLN A 56 17.31 3.32 -9.81
C GLN A 56 18.48 3.64 -8.87
N TYR A 57 18.47 3.14 -7.63
CA TYR A 57 19.56 3.31 -6.67
C TYR A 57 20.89 2.72 -7.18
N ASP A 58 20.86 1.49 -7.70
CA ASP A 58 22.04 0.81 -8.24
C ASP A 58 22.58 1.52 -9.49
N ARG A 59 21.68 2.05 -10.33
CA ARG A 59 22.04 2.86 -11.50
C ARG A 59 22.79 4.13 -11.12
N CYS A 60 22.38 4.83 -10.05
CA CYS A 60 23.06 6.03 -9.55
C CYS A 60 24.51 5.74 -9.12
N HIS A 61 24.71 4.63 -8.41
CA HIS A 61 26.03 4.24 -7.90
C HIS A 61 26.96 3.69 -8.98
N SER A 62 26.42 3.09 -10.04
CA SER A 62 27.19 2.51 -11.14
C SER A 62 27.52 3.50 -12.26
N GLU A 63 26.61 4.42 -12.61
CA GLU A 63 26.75 5.31 -13.77
C GLU A 63 27.36 6.69 -13.43
N GLN A 64 27.61 7.01 -12.14
CA GLN A 64 28.17 8.30 -11.67
C GLN A 64 27.43 9.55 -12.20
N HIS A 65 26.15 9.42 -12.57
CA HIS A 65 25.36 10.48 -13.20
C HIS A 65 24.23 10.96 -12.28
N GLY A 66 24.56 11.32 -11.04
CA GLY A 66 23.58 11.86 -10.09
C GLY A 66 22.37 10.93 -9.86
N TYR A 67 21.34 11.44 -9.19
CA TYR A 67 20.07 10.71 -9.06
C TYR A 67 19.14 11.06 -10.22
N PRO A 68 18.49 10.07 -10.87
CA PRO A 68 17.54 10.35 -11.94
C PRO A 68 16.32 11.07 -11.36
N PRO A 69 15.62 11.90 -12.15
CA PRO A 69 14.49 12.68 -11.66
C PRO A 69 13.32 11.81 -11.16
N GLU A 70 13.24 10.56 -11.61
CA GLU A 70 12.26 9.57 -11.17
C GLU A 70 12.57 8.99 -9.78
N PHE A 71 13.82 9.11 -9.29
CA PHE A 71 14.25 8.50 -8.04
C PHE A 71 13.57 9.12 -6.82
N ALA A 72 12.76 8.29 -6.15
CA ALA A 72 11.91 8.69 -5.04
C ALA A 72 11.07 9.93 -5.37
N ALA A 73 10.62 10.07 -6.62
CA ALA A 73 9.82 11.20 -7.06
C ALA A 73 8.50 11.30 -6.28
N LEU A 74 8.04 12.53 -6.04
CA LEU A 74 6.82 12.80 -5.28
C LEU A 74 5.57 12.17 -5.90
N GLU A 75 5.52 12.11 -7.23
CA GLU A 75 4.45 11.44 -7.98
C GLU A 75 4.43 9.93 -7.68
N GLY A 76 5.57 9.25 -7.80
CA GLY A 76 5.68 7.83 -7.45
C GLY A 76 5.36 7.52 -5.99
N GLN A 77 5.72 8.42 -5.06
CA GLN A 77 5.35 8.30 -3.65
C GLN A 77 3.83 8.40 -3.44
N GLU A 78 3.17 9.33 -4.12
CA GLU A 78 1.73 9.53 -4.03
C GLU A 78 0.96 8.37 -4.67
N GLU A 79 1.40 7.89 -5.84
CA GLU A 79 0.83 6.73 -6.53
C GLU A 79 0.93 5.48 -5.67
N LEU A 80 2.11 5.20 -5.11
CA LEU A 80 2.31 4.11 -4.15
C LEU A 80 1.33 4.22 -2.97
N ALA A 81 1.26 5.39 -2.35
CA ALA A 81 0.37 5.60 -1.21
C ALA A 81 -1.10 5.40 -1.59
N GLU A 82 -1.54 5.91 -2.74
CA GLU A 82 -2.90 5.74 -3.24
C GLU A 82 -3.23 4.25 -3.49
N GLU A 83 -2.35 3.52 -4.15
CA GLU A 83 -2.54 2.10 -4.43
C GLU A 83 -2.61 1.27 -3.15
N VAL A 84 -1.72 1.52 -2.18
CA VAL A 84 -1.74 0.82 -0.90
C VAL A 84 -3.03 1.13 -0.15
N LEU A 85 -3.40 2.42 -0.03
CA LEU A 85 -4.62 2.86 0.67
C LEU A 85 -5.89 2.27 0.06
N ARG A 86 -5.94 2.09 -1.26
CA ARG A 86 -7.07 1.47 -1.96
C ARG A 86 -7.29 0.01 -1.56
N VAL A 87 -6.22 -0.71 -1.22
CA VAL A 87 -6.26 -2.15 -0.88
C VAL A 87 -6.47 -2.40 0.62
N LEU A 88 -6.08 -1.46 1.50
CA LEU A 88 -6.18 -1.63 2.95
C LEU A 88 -7.56 -2.08 3.48
N PRO A 89 -8.71 -1.57 2.98
CA PRO A 89 -10.04 -1.94 3.50
C PRO A 89 -10.36 -3.43 3.36
N ASP A 90 -9.78 -4.10 2.36
CA ASP A 90 -10.03 -5.51 2.07
C ASP A 90 -9.12 -6.45 2.87
N LEU A 91 -8.12 -5.92 3.56
CA LEU A 91 -7.21 -6.69 4.40
C LEU A 91 -7.80 -6.97 5.79
N ARG A 92 -7.12 -7.86 6.55
CA ARG A 92 -7.43 -8.03 7.98
C ARG A 92 -7.12 -6.73 8.72
N LYS A 93 -8.01 -6.30 9.61
CA LYS A 93 -7.88 -5.04 10.39
C LYS A 93 -6.48 -4.79 10.97
N ARG A 94 -5.87 -5.82 11.58
CA ARG A 94 -4.51 -5.73 12.14
C ARG A 94 -3.45 -5.45 11.05
N THR A 95 -3.49 -6.21 9.95
CA THR A 95 -2.59 -6.01 8.81
C THR A 95 -2.80 -4.64 8.18
N ALA A 96 -4.05 -4.22 7.97
CA ALA A 96 -4.38 -2.91 7.40
C ALA A 96 -3.81 -1.77 8.26
N ARG A 97 -4.03 -1.81 9.57
CA ARG A 97 -3.50 -0.82 10.52
C ARG A 97 -1.97 -0.77 10.49
N GLN A 98 -1.31 -1.92 10.62
CA GLN A 98 0.17 -1.98 10.64
C GLN A 98 0.79 -1.53 9.30
N THR A 99 0.14 -1.87 8.19
CA THR A 99 0.56 -1.44 6.85
C THR A 99 0.42 0.07 6.70
N ARG A 100 -0.68 0.65 7.22
CA ARG A 100 -0.86 2.11 7.23
C ARG A 100 0.20 2.83 8.06
N GLU A 101 0.50 2.32 9.25
CA GLU A 101 1.54 2.87 10.13
C GLU A 101 2.92 2.86 9.42
N ASP A 102 3.30 1.75 8.78
CA ASP A 102 4.56 1.68 8.03
C ASP A 102 4.53 2.52 6.74
N LEU A 103 3.39 2.65 6.07
CA LEU A 103 3.23 3.52 4.90
C LEU A 103 3.43 4.99 5.29
N GLU A 104 2.87 5.42 6.42
CA GLU A 104 3.07 6.77 6.95
C GLU A 104 4.55 7.06 7.25
N LEU A 105 5.29 6.10 7.79
CA LEU A 105 6.75 6.23 7.97
C LEU A 105 7.51 6.27 6.63
N LEU A 106 7.00 5.58 5.62
CA LEU A 106 7.64 5.50 4.31
C LEU A 106 7.48 6.81 3.52
N VAL A 107 6.25 7.31 3.36
CA VAL A 107 5.94 8.49 2.53
C VAL A 107 5.75 9.79 3.31
N GLY A 108 5.54 9.71 4.63
CA GLY A 108 5.22 10.83 5.49
C GLY A 108 3.71 11.14 5.56
N PRO A 109 3.22 11.71 6.67
CA PRO A 109 1.80 11.98 6.87
C PRO A 109 1.26 13.04 5.90
N THR A 110 2.09 14.00 5.50
CA THR A 110 1.71 15.00 4.49
C THR A 110 1.37 14.31 3.16
N MET A 111 2.26 13.45 2.65
CA MET A 111 2.02 12.73 1.39
C MET A 111 0.83 11.79 1.50
N LEU A 112 0.71 11.11 2.65
CA LEU A 112 -0.43 10.23 2.91
C LEU A 112 -1.76 11.00 2.84
N ALA A 113 -1.83 12.19 3.44
CA ALA A 113 -3.02 13.05 3.38
C ALA A 113 -3.33 13.54 1.95
N PHE A 114 -2.32 13.75 1.11
CA PHE A 114 -2.52 14.06 -0.31
C PHE A 114 -3.10 12.87 -1.07
N ALA A 115 -2.51 11.68 -0.90
CA ALA A 115 -3.01 10.45 -1.51
C ALA A 115 -4.47 10.15 -1.10
N GLU A 116 -4.81 10.33 0.18
CA GLU A 116 -6.18 10.17 0.68
C GLU A 116 -7.17 11.11 0.00
N ARG A 117 -6.82 12.38 -0.15
CA ARG A 117 -7.68 13.36 -0.84
C ARG A 117 -7.83 12.98 -2.32
N ARG A 118 -6.74 12.54 -2.94
CA ARG A 118 -6.72 12.12 -4.35
C ARG A 118 -7.67 10.96 -4.61
N MET A 119 -7.82 10.01 -3.69
CA MET A 119 -8.77 8.89 -3.81
C MET A 119 -10.22 9.33 -4.04
N TYR A 120 -10.61 10.53 -3.60
CA TYR A 120 -11.97 11.08 -3.79
C TYR A 120 -12.12 11.93 -5.07
N VAL A 121 -11.03 12.16 -5.81
CA VAL A 121 -11.05 12.90 -7.07
C VAL A 121 -11.23 11.90 -8.22
N SER A 122 -12.24 12.11 -9.07
CA SER A 122 -12.47 11.27 -10.24
C SER A 122 -11.31 11.37 -11.25
N ALA A 123 -11.04 10.27 -11.95
CA ALA A 123 -9.93 10.19 -12.93
C ALA A 123 -10.01 11.31 -13.99
N ASP A 124 -11.21 11.69 -14.42
CA ASP A 124 -11.45 12.74 -15.42
C ASP A 124 -11.00 14.14 -14.94
N VAL A 125 -10.95 14.36 -13.63
CA VAL A 125 -10.51 15.63 -13.01
C VAL A 125 -9.00 15.62 -12.73
N ARG A 126 -8.35 14.45 -12.80
CA ARG A 126 -6.91 14.27 -12.59
C ARG A 126 -6.08 14.58 -13.85
N VAL A 127 -6.69 14.99 -14.97
CA VAL A 127 -5.97 15.23 -16.23
C VAL A 127 -5.83 16.73 -16.47
N GLY A 128 -4.62 17.29 -16.27
CA GLY A 128 -4.32 18.66 -16.71
C GLY A 128 -3.16 19.35 -16.00
N ALA A 129 -2.88 20.60 -16.42
CA ALA A 129 -1.83 21.47 -15.89
C ALA A 129 -1.94 21.72 -14.36
N THR A 130 -3.12 21.51 -13.78
CA THR A 130 -3.39 21.66 -12.34
C THR A 130 -2.67 20.61 -11.50
N GLU A 131 -2.47 19.39 -12.03
CA GLU A 131 -1.74 18.31 -11.35
C GLU A 131 -0.24 18.57 -11.34
N GLN A 132 0.32 18.99 -12.48
CA GLN A 132 1.73 19.39 -12.58
C GLN A 132 2.04 20.60 -11.69
N GLY A 133 1.17 21.62 -11.69
CA GLY A 133 1.32 22.77 -10.80
C GLY A 133 1.22 22.42 -9.31
N ARG A 134 0.39 21.43 -8.95
CA ARG A 134 0.29 20.93 -7.57
C ARG A 134 1.57 20.23 -7.12
N LEU A 135 2.11 19.34 -7.96
CA LEU A 135 3.37 18.64 -7.69
C LEU A 135 4.54 19.64 -7.58
N GLU A 136 4.59 20.68 -8.42
CA GLU A 136 5.60 21.74 -8.32
C GLU A 136 5.49 22.52 -7.00
N VAL A 137 4.26 22.84 -6.55
CA VAL A 137 4.04 23.50 -5.25
C VAL A 137 4.48 22.59 -4.09
N LEU A 138 4.19 21.29 -4.18
CA LEU A 138 4.62 20.33 -3.16
C LEU A 138 6.15 20.23 -3.12
N LEU A 139 6.78 20.09 -4.28
CA LEU A 139 8.24 20.06 -4.42
C LEU A 139 8.87 21.32 -3.83
N ARG A 140 8.35 22.52 -4.16
CA ARG A 140 8.82 23.77 -3.55
C ARG A 140 8.71 23.78 -2.04
N ARG A 141 7.66 23.22 -1.45
CA ARG A 141 7.48 23.15 0.01
C ARG A 141 8.48 22.19 0.64
N VAL A 142 8.64 21.01 0.07
CA VAL A 142 9.62 20.00 0.49
C VAL A 142 11.05 20.55 0.44
N THR A 143 11.41 21.29 -0.62
CA THR A 143 12.75 21.86 -0.76
C THR A 143 12.99 23.09 0.14
N ARG A 144 11.97 23.91 0.43
CA ARG A 144 12.14 25.15 1.22
C ARG A 144 12.02 24.94 2.73
N GLU A 145 11.20 24.01 3.16
CA GLU A 145 10.93 23.71 4.57
C GLU A 145 11.07 22.18 4.82
N PRO A 146 12.25 21.59 4.57
CA PRO A 146 12.44 20.13 4.65
C PRO A 146 12.14 19.59 6.06
N GLU A 147 12.47 20.34 7.11
CA GLU A 147 12.17 19.96 8.50
C GLU A 147 10.67 19.76 8.77
N ARG A 148 9.81 20.37 7.95
CA ARG A 148 8.36 20.37 8.11
C ARG A 148 7.64 19.46 7.12
N TYR A 149 8.29 19.12 6.01
CA TYR A 149 7.66 18.41 4.90
C TYR A 149 8.40 17.15 4.45
N CYS A 150 9.62 16.87 4.94
CA CYS A 150 10.38 15.63 4.73
C CYS A 150 10.26 14.68 5.94
N GLU A 151 9.04 14.21 6.18
CA GLU A 151 8.76 13.38 7.35
C GLU A 151 8.86 11.88 7.04
N GLY A 152 8.70 11.49 5.77
CA GLY A 152 8.87 10.10 5.30
C GLY A 152 10.26 9.78 4.76
N HIS A 153 10.67 8.52 4.86
CA HIS A 153 11.97 8.08 4.32
C HIS A 153 12.15 8.33 2.81
N LEU A 154 11.09 8.19 2.01
CA LEU A 154 11.15 8.49 0.56
C LEU A 154 11.32 9.99 0.28
N GLN A 155 10.68 10.85 1.08
CA GLN A 155 10.87 12.30 0.96
C GLN A 155 12.28 12.72 1.36
N ARG A 156 12.84 12.08 2.41
CA ARG A 156 14.22 12.34 2.82
C ARG A 156 15.24 11.89 1.79
N LEU A 157 15.00 10.76 1.11
CA LEU A 157 15.82 10.34 -0.04
C LEU A 157 15.88 11.42 -1.12
N LEU A 158 14.76 12.07 -1.42
CA LEU A 158 14.71 13.17 -2.39
C LEU A 158 15.48 14.41 -1.89
N SER A 159 15.38 14.78 -0.62
CA SER A 159 16.04 15.98 -0.08
C SER A 159 17.54 15.79 0.19
N GLU A 160 17.98 14.56 0.47
CA GLU A 160 19.34 14.27 0.95
C GLU A 160 20.24 13.66 -0.12
N GLN A 161 19.90 13.81 -1.40
CA GLN A 161 20.71 13.34 -2.53
C GLN A 161 22.18 13.82 -2.49
N ASN A 162 22.44 14.97 -1.86
CA ASN A 162 23.80 15.52 -1.70
C ASN A 162 24.53 15.05 -0.43
N ASN A 163 23.90 14.23 0.42
CA ASN A 163 24.48 13.67 1.64
C ASN A 163 24.44 12.12 1.58
N PRO A 164 25.48 11.46 1.04
CA PRO A 164 25.47 10.01 0.82
C PRO A 164 25.25 9.18 2.08
N HIS A 165 25.67 9.67 3.25
CA HIS A 165 25.51 8.92 4.49
C HIS A 165 24.05 8.82 4.91
N GLU A 166 23.38 9.96 5.06
CA GLU A 166 21.97 10.02 5.47
C GLU A 166 21.05 9.44 4.39
N HIS A 167 21.37 9.68 3.11
CA HIS A 167 20.69 9.06 1.98
C HIS A 167 20.67 7.53 2.06
N ASN A 168 21.82 6.91 2.32
CA ASN A 168 21.91 5.44 2.41
C ASN A 168 21.16 4.89 3.63
N VAL A 169 21.13 5.64 4.74
CA VAL A 169 20.32 5.30 5.93
C VAL A 169 18.84 5.28 5.58
N HIS A 170 18.33 6.33 4.92
CA HIS A 170 16.93 6.40 4.52
C HIS A 170 16.56 5.41 3.43
N TYR A 171 17.49 5.07 2.54
CA TYR A 171 17.29 4.01 1.55
C TYR A 171 17.10 2.66 2.24
N ALA A 172 17.99 2.31 3.17
CA ALA A 172 17.87 1.06 3.93
C ALA A 172 16.58 1.00 4.75
N GLN A 173 16.17 2.12 5.35
CA GLN A 173 14.92 2.21 6.11
C GLN A 173 13.69 2.07 5.21
N ALA A 174 13.66 2.76 4.06
CA ALA A 174 12.59 2.65 3.07
C ALA A 174 12.44 1.22 2.57
N ARG A 175 13.55 0.57 2.20
CA ARG A 175 13.58 -0.84 1.80
C ARG A 175 13.06 -1.76 2.91
N THR A 176 13.50 -1.54 4.15
CA THR A 176 13.06 -2.34 5.31
C THR A 176 11.55 -2.23 5.53
N LEU A 177 10.97 -1.04 5.36
CA LEU A 177 9.52 -0.83 5.48
C LEU A 177 8.76 -1.53 4.35
N LEU A 178 9.24 -1.41 3.10
CA LEU A 178 8.66 -2.11 1.95
C LEU A 178 8.68 -3.63 2.15
N ASP A 179 9.82 -4.19 2.56
CA ASP A 179 9.97 -5.62 2.84
C ASP A 179 9.07 -6.08 3.98
N ARG A 180 8.97 -5.29 5.05
CA ARG A 180 8.11 -5.57 6.20
C ARG A 180 6.63 -5.57 5.80
N MET A 181 6.19 -4.59 5.02
CA MET A 181 4.83 -4.54 4.51
C MET A 181 4.54 -5.73 3.60
N ALA A 182 5.45 -6.05 2.67
CA ALA A 182 5.31 -7.17 1.75
C ALA A 182 5.24 -8.51 2.49
N ALA A 183 6.08 -8.73 3.50
CA ALA A 183 6.09 -9.95 4.31
C ALA A 183 4.76 -10.20 5.05
N ARG A 184 4.00 -9.14 5.39
CA ARG A 184 2.69 -9.31 6.05
C ARG A 184 1.59 -9.76 5.11
N VAL A 185 1.75 -9.55 3.81
CA VAL A 185 0.75 -9.83 2.78
C VAL A 185 1.23 -10.87 1.76
N ALA A 186 2.41 -11.44 1.97
CA ALA A 186 2.97 -12.49 1.14
C ALA A 186 1.97 -13.67 1.02
N PRO A 187 1.78 -14.19 -0.21
CA PRO A 187 0.80 -15.23 -0.50
C PRO A 187 1.13 -16.61 0.07
#